data_AF-A0AAV3R7K9-F1
#
_entry.id   AF-A0AAV3R7K9-F1
#
_cell.length_a   1.000
_cell.length_b   1.000
_cell.length_c   1.000
_cell.angle_alpha   90.00
_cell.angle_beta   90.00
_cell.angle_gamma   90.00
#
_symmetry.space_group_name_H-M   'P 1'
#
loop_
_entity.id
_entity.type
_entity.pdbx_description
1 polymer ?
#
loop_
_entity_poly.entity_id
_entity_poly.type
_entity_poly.pdbx_seq_one_letter_code
_entity_poly.pdbx_strand_id
1 'polypeptide(L)'
;MLPGWSYVHNITDDRVGRVIVAWNVGFCSVIAKYIFKQHVLVEMSMLNGSKFLLPVVYGSNNYVERRELWCSLMEFQEQILPWVLAGDFNIIREESHSMGVLLPPAIAMREFNECLEGIGVVELSSHGCLFTWSCHTGEGCLRRM
;
A
#
# COMPACT_ATOMS: atom_id res chain seq x y z
N MET A 1 9.13 22.64 -2.36
CA MET A 1 9.44 21.66 -3.42
C MET A 1 10.92 21.35 -3.36
N LEU A 2 11.30 20.09 -3.10
CA LEU A 2 12.71 19.69 -3.13
C LEU A 2 13.22 19.80 -4.58
N PRO A 3 14.33 20.51 -4.85
CA PRO A 3 14.87 20.61 -6.20
C PRO A 3 15.14 19.21 -6.80
N GLY A 4 14.72 18.99 -8.05
CA GLY A 4 14.88 17.70 -8.74
C GLY A 4 13.88 16.62 -8.33
N TRP A 5 12.88 16.93 -7.49
CA TRP A 5 11.80 16.01 -7.15
C TRP A 5 10.49 16.41 -7.82
N SER A 6 9.73 15.40 -8.22
CA SER A 6 8.36 15.51 -8.68
C SER A 6 7.46 14.60 -7.84
N TYR A 7 6.15 14.83 -7.86
CA TYR A 7 5.21 14.10 -7.02
C TYR A 7 3.82 13.99 -7.67
N VAL A 8 3.08 12.97 -7.24
CA VAL A 8 1.64 12.81 -7.48
C VAL A 8 0.96 12.43 -6.18
N HIS A 9 -0.30 12.80 -6.01
CA HIS A 9 -1.06 12.50 -4.80
C HIS A 9 -2.53 12.27 -5.10
N ASN A 10 -3.22 11.67 -4.14
CA ASN A 10 -4.68 11.56 -4.14
C ASN A 10 -5.39 12.60 -3.26
N ILE A 11 -4.70 13.68 -2.84
CA ILE A 11 -5.33 14.79 -2.11
C ILE A 11 -6.45 15.39 -2.98
N THR A 12 -7.68 15.33 -2.48
CA THR A 12 -8.88 16.00 -2.98
C THR A 12 -9.26 17.17 -2.05
N ASP A 13 -10.13 18.08 -2.51
CA ASP A 13 -10.50 19.30 -1.76
C ASP A 13 -11.18 19.01 -0.41
N ASP A 14 -11.75 17.81 -0.23
CA ASP A 14 -12.23 17.24 1.03
C ASP A 14 -11.09 16.63 1.87
N ARG A 15 -10.16 17.51 2.26
CA ARG A 15 -9.06 17.37 3.24
C ARG A 15 -8.97 16.04 4.03
N VAL A 16 -8.47 14.98 3.41
CA VAL A 16 -7.37 14.11 3.92
C VAL A 16 -6.75 13.42 2.71
N GLY A 17 -5.66 13.96 2.17
CA GLY A 17 -4.81 13.16 1.29
C GLY A 17 -4.14 12.06 2.07
N ARG A 18 -4.11 10.86 1.50
CA ARG A 18 -3.60 9.66 2.18
C ARG A 18 -2.30 9.16 1.56
N VAL A 19 -2.11 9.41 0.27
CA VAL A 19 -0.97 8.89 -0.49
C VAL A 19 -0.31 10.02 -1.27
N ILE A 20 0.99 10.17 -1.07
CA ILE A 20 1.88 11.00 -1.89
C ILE A 20 2.98 10.09 -2.42
N VAL A 21 3.13 10.05 -3.74
CA VAL A 21 4.24 9.36 -4.42
C VAL A 21 5.18 10.45 -4.92
N ALA A 22 6.37 10.52 -4.33
CA ALA A 22 7.40 11.48 -4.71
C ALA A 22 8.63 10.74 -5.26
N TRP A 23 9.24 11.28 -6.31
CA TRP A 23 10.41 10.69 -6.95
C TRP A 23 11.41 11.74 -7.39
N ASN A 24 12.67 11.34 -7.50
CA ASN A 24 13.72 12.17 -8.05
C ASN A 24 13.78 11.95 -9.57
N VAL A 25 13.60 13.03 -10.35
CA VAL A 25 13.52 12.97 -11.81
C VAL A 25 14.85 12.57 -12.48
N GLY A 26 15.96 12.64 -11.73
CA GLY A 26 17.26 12.15 -12.15
C GLY A 26 17.43 10.63 -12.02
N PHE A 27 16.51 9.92 -11.38
CA PHE A 27 16.59 8.46 -11.16
C PHE A 27 15.48 7.67 -11.86
N CYS A 28 14.28 8.26 -11.98
CA CYS A 28 13.17 7.62 -12.68
C CYS A 28 12.18 8.66 -13.22
N SER A 29 11.36 8.21 -14.17
CA SER A 29 10.15 8.90 -14.57
C SER A 29 8.93 8.13 -14.10
N VAL A 30 7.86 8.85 -13.77
CA VAL A 30 6.64 8.31 -13.18
C VAL A 30 5.45 8.83 -13.96
N ILE A 31 4.54 7.93 -14.34
CA ILE A 31 3.27 8.26 -14.98
C ILE A 31 2.16 7.74 -14.07
N ALA A 32 1.31 8.64 -13.59
CA ALA A 32 0.11 8.23 -12.85
C ALA A 32 -0.89 7.57 -13.81
N LYS A 33 -1.27 6.33 -13.52
CA LYS A 33 -2.24 5.56 -14.30
C LYS A 33 -3.63 5.67 -13.70
N TYR A 34 -3.70 5.61 -12.37
CA TYR A 34 -4.96 5.70 -11.63
C TYR A 34 -4.72 6.39 -10.28
N ILE A 35 -5.62 7.29 -9.89
CA ILE A 35 -5.58 7.99 -8.62
C ILE A 35 -6.93 7.77 -7.96
N PHE A 36 -6.94 7.18 -6.78
CA PHE A 36 -8.16 6.85 -6.05
C PHE A 36 -8.02 7.15 -4.56
N LYS A 37 -9.13 7.09 -3.82
CA LYS A 37 -9.20 7.46 -2.40
C LYS A 37 -8.20 6.70 -1.51
N GLN A 38 -7.92 5.43 -1.82
CA GLN A 38 -7.09 4.54 -0.99
C GLN A 38 -5.78 4.12 -1.66
N HIS A 39 -5.51 4.57 -2.88
CA HIS A 39 -4.25 4.22 -3.58
C HIS A 39 -3.93 5.18 -4.73
N VAL A 40 -2.67 5.17 -5.15
CA VAL A 40 -2.21 5.77 -6.41
C VAL A 40 -1.45 4.69 -7.18
N LEU A 41 -1.93 4.35 -8.37
CA LEU A 41 -1.21 3.46 -9.29
C LEU A 41 -0.33 4.30 -10.21
N VAL A 42 0.98 4.03 -10.16
CA VAL A 42 1.94 4.64 -11.07
C VAL A 42 2.66 3.59 -11.91
N GLU A 43 3.02 3.96 -13.13
CA GLU A 43 4.01 3.25 -13.94
C GLU A 43 5.36 3.96 -13.74
N MET A 44 6.36 3.23 -13.26
CA MET A 44 7.72 3.74 -13.07
C MET A 44 8.62 3.26 -14.20
N SER A 45 9.39 4.17 -14.78
CA SER A 45 10.45 3.87 -15.74
C SER A 45 11.80 4.27 -15.14
N MET A 46 12.70 3.31 -15.01
CA MET A 46 14.05 3.50 -14.46
C MET A 46 15.04 3.91 -15.57
N LEU A 47 16.18 4.50 -15.18
CA LEU A 47 17.23 4.89 -16.14
C LEU A 47 17.80 3.72 -16.96
N ASN A 48 17.80 2.52 -16.39
CA ASN A 48 18.27 1.30 -17.07
C ASN A 48 17.24 0.73 -18.07
N GLY A 49 16.11 1.41 -18.29
CA GLY A 49 15.04 1.00 -19.18
C GLY A 49 14.02 0.04 -18.57
N SER A 50 14.21 -0.41 -17.32
CA SER A 50 13.22 -1.26 -16.66
C SER A 50 11.94 -0.48 -16.35
N LYS A 51 10.80 -1.18 -16.44
CA LYS A 51 9.47 -0.62 -16.15
C LYS A 51 8.68 -1.55 -15.25
N PHE A 52 7.93 -0.97 -14.34
CA PHE A 52 7.01 -1.71 -13.47
C PHE A 52 5.88 -0.82 -12.98
N LEU A 53 4.80 -1.47 -12.54
CA LEU A 53 3.70 -0.81 -11.86
C LEU A 53 3.95 -0.75 -10.35
N LEU A 54 3.57 0.37 -9.75
CA LEU A 54 3.65 0.60 -8.32
C LEU A 54 2.31 1.16 -7.83
N PRO A 55 1.36 0.30 -7.41
CA PRO A 55 0.26 0.74 -6.58
C PRO A 55 0.82 1.12 -5.19
N VAL A 56 0.67 2.38 -4.82
CA VAL A 56 0.97 2.89 -3.48
C VAL A 56 -0.34 3.03 -2.72
N VAL A 57 -0.49 2.30 -1.61
CA VAL A 57 -1.77 2.16 -0.91
C VAL A 57 -1.77 2.81 0.46
N TYR A 58 -2.94 3.28 0.87
CA TYR A 58 -3.27 3.58 2.25
C TYR A 58 -4.71 3.13 2.50
N GLY A 59 -4.86 1.91 3.02
CA GLY A 59 -6.16 1.27 3.28
C GLY A 59 -6.95 2.00 4.37
N SER A 60 -8.27 2.00 4.28
CA SER A 60 -9.13 2.56 5.33
C SER A 60 -9.02 1.74 6.62
N ASN A 61 -9.10 2.40 7.78
CA ASN A 61 -9.25 1.71 9.07
C ASN A 61 -10.57 0.93 9.14
N ASN A 62 -11.60 1.37 8.41
CA ASN A 62 -12.86 0.66 8.28
C ASN A 62 -12.71 -0.47 7.26
N TYR A 63 -12.87 -1.73 7.71
CA TYR A 63 -12.70 -2.90 6.84
C TYR A 63 -13.72 -2.96 5.70
N VAL A 64 -14.93 -2.41 5.87
CA VAL A 64 -15.95 -2.39 4.80
C VAL A 64 -15.53 -1.43 3.69
N GLU A 65 -15.09 -0.22 4.03
CA GLU A 65 -14.58 0.75 3.04
C GLU A 65 -13.33 0.23 2.32
N ARG A 66 -12.49 -0.53 3.02
CA ARG A 66 -11.26 -1.08 2.47
C ARG A 66 -11.50 -2.13 1.39
N ARG A 67 -12.69 -2.71 1.28
CA ARG A 67 -13.02 -3.64 0.18
C ARG A 67 -12.90 -3.01 -1.20
N GLU A 68 -13.13 -1.70 -1.32
CA GLU A 68 -12.89 -0.97 -2.58
C GLU A 68 -11.42 -1.06 -3.01
N LEU A 69 -10.48 -1.03 -2.05
CA LEU A 69 -9.07 -1.20 -2.35
C LEU A 69 -8.79 -2.60 -2.93
N TRP A 70 -9.39 -3.64 -2.36
CA TRP A 70 -9.23 -5.02 -2.85
C TRP A 70 -9.74 -5.18 -4.29
N CYS A 71 -10.91 -4.62 -4.59
CA CYS A 71 -11.45 -4.61 -5.94
C CYS A 71 -10.49 -3.93 -6.94
N SER A 72 -9.97 -2.73 -6.62
CA SER A 72 -9.02 -2.05 -7.50
C SER A 72 -7.73 -2.84 -7.70
N LEU A 73 -7.19 -3.48 -6.66
CA LEU A 73 -5.97 -4.29 -6.80
C LEU A 73 -6.18 -5.51 -7.70
N MET A 74 -7.36 -6.16 -7.63
CA MET A 74 -7.71 -7.27 -8.53
C MET A 74 -7.80 -6.81 -9.99
N GLU A 75 -8.34 -5.62 -10.25
CA GLU A 75 -8.38 -5.04 -11.61
C GLU A 75 -6.97 -4.72 -12.16
N PHE A 76 -6.02 -4.35 -11.30
CA PHE A 76 -4.65 -4.03 -11.72
C PHE A 76 -3.83 -5.25 -12.09
N GLN A 77 -4.19 -6.43 -11.57
CA GLN A 77 -3.49 -7.68 -11.85
C GLN A 77 -3.50 -8.03 -13.35
N GLU A 78 -4.50 -7.59 -14.11
CA GLU A 78 -4.61 -7.88 -15.55
C GLU A 78 -3.52 -7.19 -16.40
N GLN A 79 -2.67 -6.35 -15.80
CA GLN A 79 -1.62 -5.63 -16.51
C GLN A 79 -0.38 -6.52 -16.77
N ILE A 80 0.25 -6.34 -17.93
CA ILE A 80 1.37 -7.18 -18.42
C ILE A 80 2.73 -6.83 -17.74
N LEU A 81 2.81 -5.68 -17.06
CA LEU A 81 4.06 -5.24 -16.42
C LEU A 81 4.27 -5.93 -15.06
N PRO A 82 5.52 -6.20 -14.66
CA PRO A 82 5.80 -6.57 -13.28
C PRO A 82 5.32 -5.46 -12.35
N TRP A 83 4.95 -5.81 -11.13
CA TRP A 83 4.44 -4.84 -10.17
C TRP A 83 4.99 -5.05 -8.78
N VAL A 84 5.11 -3.94 -8.06
CA VAL A 84 5.53 -3.89 -6.66
C VAL A 84 4.42 -3.18 -5.92
N LEU A 85 3.81 -3.86 -4.96
CA LEU A 85 2.76 -3.28 -4.12
C LEU A 85 3.38 -2.74 -2.84
N ALA A 86 3.10 -1.48 -2.51
CA ALA A 86 3.69 -0.81 -1.35
C ALA A 86 2.66 0.08 -0.64
N GLY A 87 2.78 0.26 0.67
CA GLY A 87 1.91 1.17 1.41
C GLY A 87 1.62 0.68 2.82
N ASP A 88 0.49 1.13 3.35
CA ASP A 88 -0.09 0.65 4.62
C ASP A 88 -1.52 0.16 4.33
N PHE A 89 -1.78 -1.14 4.44
CA PHE A 89 -3.10 -1.71 4.26
C PHE A 89 -4.00 -1.55 5.48
N ASN A 90 -3.48 -1.06 6.62
CA ASN A 90 -4.15 -0.90 7.91
C ASN A 90 -4.69 -2.22 8.51
N ILE A 91 -4.15 -3.38 8.11
CA ILE A 91 -4.63 -4.71 8.51
C ILE A 91 -3.44 -5.64 8.78
N ILE A 92 -3.65 -6.67 9.58
CA ILE A 92 -2.67 -7.74 9.82
C ILE A 92 -3.13 -9.03 9.12
N ARG A 93 -2.20 -9.91 8.77
CA ARG A 93 -2.52 -11.20 8.13
C ARG A 93 -2.89 -12.31 9.10
N GLU A 94 -2.29 -12.27 10.28
CA GLU A 94 -2.37 -13.32 11.30
C GLU A 94 -2.52 -12.69 12.67
N GLU A 95 -3.17 -13.37 13.59
CA GLU A 95 -3.34 -12.88 14.96
C GLU A 95 -2.00 -12.71 15.70
N SER A 96 -1.02 -13.56 15.36
CA SER A 96 0.37 -13.51 15.86
C SER A 96 1.08 -12.18 15.55
N HIS A 97 0.58 -11.43 14.57
CA HIS A 97 1.09 -10.11 14.18
C HIS A 97 0.52 -8.97 15.03
N SER A 98 -0.29 -9.27 16.04
CA SER A 98 -0.72 -8.34 17.08
C SER A 98 -0.13 -8.72 18.44
N MET A 99 0.35 -7.72 19.16
CA MET A 99 0.72 -7.83 20.57
C MET A 99 0.05 -6.70 21.33
N GLY A 100 -0.80 -7.00 22.32
CA GLY A 100 -1.40 -5.99 23.20
C GLY A 100 -2.41 -5.04 22.52
N VAL A 101 -2.87 -5.34 21.30
CA VAL A 101 -3.90 -4.55 20.57
C VAL A 101 -5.10 -5.45 20.24
N LEU A 102 -6.30 -4.85 20.25
CA LEU A 102 -7.52 -5.53 19.81
C LEU A 102 -7.35 -6.06 18.38
N LEU A 103 -7.62 -7.35 18.19
CA LEU A 103 -7.54 -7.99 16.89
C LEU A 103 -8.58 -7.39 15.93
N PRO A 104 -8.24 -7.18 14.65
CA PRO A 104 -9.23 -6.85 13.65
C PRO A 104 -10.21 -8.02 13.46
N PRO A 105 -11.41 -7.77 12.91
CA PRO A 105 -12.36 -8.83 12.62
C PRO A 105 -11.72 -9.93 11.76
N ALA A 106 -11.93 -11.21 12.09
CA ALA A 106 -11.36 -12.34 11.35
C ALA A 106 -11.71 -12.31 9.85
N ILE A 107 -12.91 -11.83 9.52
CA ILE A 107 -13.33 -11.61 8.13
C ILE A 107 -12.43 -10.62 7.38
N ALA A 108 -11.97 -9.56 8.03
CA ALA A 108 -11.09 -8.57 7.41
C ALA A 108 -9.71 -9.14 7.11
N MET A 109 -9.17 -9.97 8.01
CA MET A 109 -7.90 -10.68 7.77
C MET A 109 -8.03 -11.71 6.64
N ARG A 110 -9.14 -12.45 6.60
CA ARG A 110 -9.42 -13.42 5.53
C ARG A 110 -9.52 -12.73 4.16
N GLU A 111 -10.33 -11.68 4.05
CA GLU A 111 -10.49 -10.92 2.80
C GLU A 111 -9.15 -10.34 2.32
N PHE A 112 -8.29 -9.89 3.24
CA PHE A 112 -6.96 -9.42 2.87
C PHE A 112 -6.08 -10.54 2.31
N ASN A 113 -6.04 -11.70 2.97
CA ASN A 113 -5.27 -12.85 2.50
C ASN A 113 -5.80 -13.37 1.14
N GLU A 114 -7.12 -13.43 0.96
CA GLU A 114 -7.76 -13.78 -0.33
C GLU A 114 -7.38 -12.78 -1.43
N CYS A 115 -7.31 -11.48 -1.11
CA CYS A 115 -6.86 -10.46 -2.06
C CYS A 115 -5.40 -10.70 -2.47
N LEU A 116 -4.48 -10.89 -1.50
CA LEU A 116 -3.06 -11.13 -1.79
C LEU A 116 -2.84 -12.39 -2.65
N GLU A 117 -3.57 -13.47 -2.34
CA GLU A 117 -3.56 -14.70 -3.13
C GLU A 117 -4.11 -14.48 -4.54
N GLY A 118 -5.27 -13.81 -4.64
CA GLY A 118 -5.92 -13.52 -5.92
C GLY A 118 -5.00 -12.73 -6.86
N ILE A 119 -4.32 -11.70 -6.33
CA ILE A 119 -3.42 -10.85 -7.10
C ILE A 119 -2.01 -11.44 -7.28
N GLY A 120 -1.73 -12.61 -6.69
CA GLY A 120 -0.47 -13.34 -6.88
C GLY A 120 0.78 -12.65 -6.33
N VAL A 121 0.64 -11.80 -5.31
CA VAL A 121 1.80 -11.11 -4.69
C VAL A 121 2.38 -11.93 -3.56
N VAL A 122 3.69 -11.80 -3.39
CA VAL A 122 4.43 -12.41 -2.28
C VAL A 122 5.02 -11.30 -1.41
N GLU A 123 4.87 -11.45 -0.10
CA GLU A 123 5.45 -10.55 0.89
C GLU A 123 6.98 -10.65 0.86
N LEU A 124 7.66 -9.52 0.77
CA LEU A 124 9.11 -9.45 0.91
C LEU A 124 9.48 -9.60 2.40
N SER A 125 10.36 -10.55 2.72
CA SER A 125 10.80 -10.77 4.10
C SER A 125 11.67 -9.62 4.60
N SER A 126 11.20 -8.90 5.63
CA SER A 126 12.02 -7.95 6.37
C SER A 126 12.86 -8.70 7.42
N HIS A 127 14.13 -8.34 7.53
CA HIS A 127 15.00 -8.80 8.63
C HIS A 127 15.10 -7.66 9.66
N GLY A 128 14.76 -7.93 10.93
CA GLY A 128 14.90 -6.98 12.04
C GLY A 128 13.58 -6.43 12.59
N CYS A 129 12.95 -5.46 11.92
CA CYS A 129 11.72 -4.83 12.42
C CYS A 129 10.49 -5.71 12.18
N LEU A 130 10.11 -6.47 13.21
CA LEU A 130 8.93 -7.35 13.20
C LEU A 130 7.60 -6.60 13.26
N PHE A 131 7.57 -5.34 13.68
CA PHE A 131 6.35 -4.53 13.81
C PHE A 131 6.53 -3.19 13.11
N THR A 132 5.46 -2.69 12.50
CA THR A 132 5.45 -1.45 11.69
C THR A 132 4.63 -0.33 12.34
N TRP A 133 3.88 -0.64 13.41
CA TRP A 133 3.06 0.32 14.14
C TRP A 133 3.05 0.06 15.65
N SER A 134 3.05 1.11 16.47
CA SER A 134 2.88 1.06 17.93
C SER A 134 1.86 2.09 18.41
N CYS A 135 1.08 1.74 19.43
CA CYS A 135 0.14 2.67 20.05
C CYS A 135 0.85 3.59 21.05
N HIS A 136 0.36 4.82 21.24
CA HIS A 136 0.94 5.83 22.14
C HIS A 136 1.12 5.40 23.60
N THR A 137 0.39 4.37 24.06
CA THR A 137 0.55 3.82 25.43
C THR A 137 1.74 2.88 25.57
N GLY A 138 2.41 2.50 24.48
CA GLY A 138 3.55 1.58 24.50
C GLY A 138 3.20 0.11 24.79
N GLU A 139 1.93 -0.20 25.05
CA GLU A 139 1.47 -1.53 25.45
C GLU A 139 1.08 -2.43 24.27
N GLY A 140 1.11 -1.92 23.03
CA GLY A 140 0.75 -2.74 21.88
C GLY A 140 1.38 -2.36 20.54
N CYS A 141 1.71 -3.39 19.76
CA CYS A 141 2.41 -3.33 18.48
C CYS A 141 1.68 -4.17 17.43
N LEU A 142 1.66 -3.68 16.19
CA LEU A 142 1.09 -4.37 15.04
C LEU A 142 2.12 -4.50 13.92
N ARG A 143 2.19 -5.68 13.29
CA ARG A 143 2.87 -5.86 12.00
C ARG A 143 1.83 -5.67 10.91
N ARG A 144 1.52 -4.41 10.64
CA ARG A 144 0.74 -4.05 9.46
C ARG A 144 1.59 -4.26 8.24
N MET A 145 0.98 -4.82 7.21
CA MET A 145 1.41 -4.50 5.86
C MET A 145 0.66 -3.27 5.40
#